data_AF-A0A660QJN4-F1
#
_entry.id   AF-A0A660QJN4-F1
#
_cell.length_a   1.000
_cell.length_b   1.000
_cell.length_c   1.000
_cell.angle_alpha   90.00
_cell.angle_beta   90.00
_cell.angle_gamma   90.00
#
_symmetry.space_group_name_H-M   'P 1'
#
loop_
_entity.id
_entity.type
_entity.pdbx_description
1 polymer ?
#
loop_
_entity_poly.entity_id
_entity_poly.type
_entity_poly.pdbx_seq_one_letter_code
_entity_poly.pdbx_strand_id
1 'polypeptide(L)'
;MPRRNIYIKQKNLKIFERAAAHGNISQVIVEALKMYVKNQDLRQESFKSYGVQSGDLTYRFLGRKIKTITRGDATIVVYQTRGDNFIVHQSSEAEEKVKVCHSIVELVEAVSDLAGDAQGIVKALRKEK
;
A
#
# COMPACT_ATOMS: atom_id res chain seq x y z
N MET A 1 7.83 23.28 -21.17
CA MET A 1 8.30 22.44 -20.06
C MET A 1 9.82 22.51 -19.96
N PRO A 2 10.42 22.56 -18.76
CA PRO A 2 11.87 22.53 -18.63
C PRO A 2 12.42 21.20 -19.14
N ARG A 3 13.49 21.24 -19.93
CA ARG A 3 14.22 20.03 -20.33
C ARG A 3 14.90 19.44 -19.10
N ARG A 4 14.67 18.15 -18.83
CA ARG A 4 15.31 17.41 -17.74
C ARG A 4 15.91 16.13 -18.27
N ASN A 5 17.13 15.83 -17.83
CA ASN A 5 17.79 14.57 -18.13
C ASN A 5 17.44 13.56 -17.03
N ILE A 6 17.17 12.32 -17.43
CA ILE A 6 16.90 11.21 -16.53
C ILE A 6 17.93 10.12 -16.76
N TYR A 7 18.49 9.61 -15.67
CA TYR A 7 19.47 8.54 -15.70
C TYR A 7 18.79 7.23 -15.30
N ILE A 8 18.95 6.20 -16.12
CA ILE A 8 18.26 4.93 -15.95
C ILE A 8 19.32 3.84 -15.81
N LYS A 9 19.10 2.90 -14.89
CA LYS A 9 19.97 1.71 -14.76
C LYS A 9 19.93 0.92 -16.07
N GLN A 10 21.09 0.51 -16.57
CA GLN A 10 21.23 -0.21 -17.85
C GLN A 10 20.30 -1.43 -17.96
N LYS A 11 20.10 -2.18 -16.87
CA LYS A 11 19.17 -3.33 -16.83
C LYS A 11 17.71 -2.99 -17.18
N ASN A 12 17.30 -1.73 -17.00
CA ASN A 12 15.95 -1.26 -17.29
C ASN A 12 15.85 -0.66 -18.70
N LEU A 13 16.95 -0.49 -19.43
CA LEU A 13 16.98 0.17 -20.74
C LEU A 13 16.04 -0.50 -21.75
N LYS A 14 16.00 -1.84 -21.74
CA LYS A 14 15.11 -2.65 -22.59
C LYS A 14 13.62 -2.29 -22.44
N ILE A 15 13.19 -1.81 -21.26
CA ILE A 15 11.81 -1.38 -21.02
C ILE A 15 11.53 -0.07 -21.76
N PHE A 16 12.47 0.86 -21.73
CA PHE A 16 12.35 2.16 -22.41
C PHE A 16 12.49 2.03 -23.93
N GLU A 17 13.34 1.13 -24.41
CA GLU A 17 13.47 0.82 -25.85
C GLU A 17 12.16 0.25 -26.41
N ARG A 18 11.52 -0.69 -25.69
CA ARG A 18 10.18 -1.20 -26.06
C ARG A 18 9.12 -0.11 -26.04
N ALA A 19 9.15 0.78 -25.05
CA ALA A 19 8.23 1.91 -24.97
C ALA A 19 8.41 2.90 -26.12
N ALA A 20 9.65 3.12 -26.58
CA ALA A 20 9.97 3.97 -27.72
C ALA A 20 9.44 3.40 -29.05
N ALA A 21 9.22 2.08 -29.15
CA ALA A 21 8.58 1.48 -30.31
C ALA A 21 7.12 1.93 -30.51
N HIS A 22 6.48 2.45 -29.46
CA HIS A 22 5.11 2.98 -29.49
C HIS A 22 5.03 4.50 -29.71
N GLY A 23 6.16 5.20 -29.86
CA GLY A 23 6.18 6.65 -30.13
C GLY A 23 7.36 7.38 -29.49
N ASN A 24 7.27 8.71 -29.44
CA ASN A 24 8.31 9.53 -28.83
C ASN A 24 8.46 9.19 -27.33
N ILE A 25 9.63 8.66 -26.95
CA ILE A 25 9.90 8.23 -25.57
C ILE A 25 9.63 9.31 -24.52
N SER A 26 9.85 10.58 -24.86
CA SER A 26 9.57 11.69 -23.94
C SER A 26 8.08 11.84 -23.67
N GLN A 27 7.24 11.65 -24.70
CA GLN A 27 5.78 11.70 -24.55
C GLN A 27 5.27 10.50 -23.74
N VAL A 28 5.78 9.29 -24.03
CA VAL A 28 5.42 8.07 -23.31
C VAL A 28 5.78 8.18 -21.82
N ILE A 29 6.94 8.75 -21.50
CA ILE A 29 7.35 8.98 -20.10
C ILE A 29 6.43 10.01 -19.43
N VAL A 30 6.08 11.10 -20.11
CA VAL A 30 5.18 12.11 -19.56
C VAL A 30 3.79 11.52 -19.28
N GLU A 31 3.27 10.69 -20.18
CA GLU A 31 1.99 10.01 -19.98
C GLU A 31 2.05 9.01 -18.82
N ALA A 32 3.10 8.21 -18.74
CA ALA A 32 3.30 7.27 -17.63
C ALA A 32 3.40 7.99 -16.28
N LEU A 33 4.07 9.15 -16.22
CA LEU A 33 4.15 9.98 -15.03
C LEU A 33 2.79 10.60 -14.67
N LYS A 34 2.03 11.09 -15.65
CA LYS A 34 0.66 11.60 -15.43
C LYS A 34 -0.26 10.50 -14.91
N MET A 35 -0.19 9.30 -15.50
CA MET A 35 -0.94 8.14 -15.02
C MET A 35 -0.53 7.76 -13.59
N TYR A 36 0.76 7.79 -13.29
CA TYR A 36 1.24 7.54 -11.93
C TYR A 36 0.68 8.56 -10.94
N VAL A 37 0.77 9.86 -11.24
CA VAL A 37 0.21 10.93 -10.40
C VAL A 37 -1.30 10.75 -10.24
N LYS A 38 -2.05 10.55 -11.33
CA LYS A 38 -3.49 10.30 -11.27
C LYS A 38 -3.84 9.09 -10.42
N ASN A 39 -3.08 8.00 -10.52
CA ASN A 39 -3.28 6.81 -9.69
C ASN A 39 -2.93 7.08 -8.22
N GLN A 40 -1.96 7.94 -7.94
CA GLN A 40 -1.66 8.38 -6.58
C GLN A 40 -2.78 9.27 -6.02
N ASP A 41 -3.35 10.15 -6.84
CA ASP A 41 -4.47 11.02 -6.45
C ASP A 41 -5.74 10.19 -6.19
N LEU A 42 -6.09 9.27 -7.09
CA LEU A 42 -7.19 8.32 -6.90
C LEU A 42 -6.96 7.42 -5.67
N ARG A 43 -5.72 7.02 -5.43
CA ARG A 43 -5.36 6.33 -4.19
C ARG A 43 -5.63 7.23 -3.00
N GLN A 44 -5.21 8.49 -3.02
CA GLN A 44 -5.45 9.46 -1.93
C GLN A 44 -6.93 9.75 -1.66
N GLU A 45 -7.78 9.78 -2.70
CA GLU A 45 -9.23 9.92 -2.56
C GLU A 45 -9.89 8.71 -1.88
N SER A 46 -9.28 7.52 -1.96
CA SER A 46 -9.78 6.31 -1.28
C SER A 46 -9.53 6.29 0.23
N PHE A 47 -8.77 7.23 0.77
CA PHE A 47 -8.46 7.29 2.19
C PHE A 47 -9.62 7.88 2.99
N LYS A 48 -9.95 7.22 4.10
CA LYS A 48 -10.97 7.63 5.06
C LYS A 48 -10.34 7.82 6.44
N SER A 49 -11.00 8.62 7.28
CA SER A 49 -10.63 8.72 8.69
C SER A 49 -11.10 7.48 9.43
N TYR A 50 -10.20 6.83 10.15
CA TYR A 50 -10.48 5.68 11.01
C TYR A 50 -10.12 6.01 12.45
N GLY A 51 -10.92 5.49 13.38
CA GLY A 51 -10.59 5.44 14.81
C GLY A 51 -10.58 3.98 15.22
N VAL A 52 -9.44 3.49 15.70
CA VAL A 52 -9.30 2.12 16.24
C VAL A 52 -8.97 2.21 17.72
N GLN A 53 -9.56 1.33 18.52
CA GLN A 53 -9.34 1.28 19.95
C GLN A 53 -8.21 0.29 20.27
N SER A 54 -7.49 0.56 21.36
CA SER A 54 -6.53 -0.38 21.96
C SER A 54 -6.40 -0.01 23.43
N GLY A 55 -7.03 -0.81 24.30
CA GLY A 55 -7.27 -0.44 25.69
C GLY A 55 -8.07 0.87 25.79
N ASP A 56 -7.63 1.77 26.67
CA ASP A 56 -8.31 3.07 26.90
C ASP A 56 -7.97 4.15 25.85
N LEU A 57 -7.12 3.83 24.87
CA LEU A 57 -6.66 4.77 23.85
C LEU A 57 -7.39 4.54 22.52
N THR A 58 -7.80 5.65 21.88
CA THR A 58 -8.32 5.63 20.52
C THR A 58 -7.30 6.24 19.56
N TYR A 59 -6.77 5.42 18.66
CA TYR A 59 -5.85 5.84 17.60
C TYR A 59 -6.65 6.32 16.39
N ARG A 60 -6.46 7.58 16.01
CA ARG A 60 -7.10 8.18 14.84
C ARG A 60 -6.10 8.35 13.71
N PHE A 61 -6.44 7.90 12.52
CA PHE A 61 -5.57 8.02 11.36
C PHE A 61 -6.35 8.12 10.05
N LEU A 62 -5.73 8.74 9.05
CA LEU A 62 -6.21 8.70 7.67
C LEU A 62 -5.60 7.48 6.97
N GLY A 63 -6.45 6.54 6.59
CA GLY A 63 -6.03 5.26 6.05
C GLY A 63 -6.98 4.76 4.97
N ARG A 64 -6.59 3.69 4.29
CA ARG A 64 -7.48 2.88 3.46
C ARG A 64 -7.41 1.44 3.93
N LYS A 65 -8.54 0.76 4.01
CA LYS A 65 -8.59 -0.65 4.40
C LYS A 65 -8.11 -1.52 3.24
N ILE A 66 -7.10 -2.34 3.48
CA ILE A 66 -6.51 -3.26 2.50
C ILE A 66 -7.18 -4.63 2.58
N LYS A 67 -7.34 -5.14 3.81
CA LYS A 67 -7.88 -6.48 4.03
C LYS A 67 -8.47 -6.61 5.43
N THR A 68 -9.50 -7.43 5.54
CA THR A 68 -9.99 -7.98 6.80
C THR A 68 -9.74 -9.49 6.78
N ILE A 69 -9.20 -10.02 7.87
CA ILE A 69 -8.98 -11.44 8.10
C ILE A 69 -9.72 -11.80 9.39
N THR A 70 -10.66 -12.73 9.32
CA THR A 70 -11.42 -13.19 10.49
C THR A 70 -10.99 -14.62 10.80
N ARG A 71 -10.64 -14.88 12.07
CA ARG A 71 -10.18 -16.18 12.54
C ARG A 71 -10.77 -16.46 13.93
N GLY A 72 -11.80 -17.30 13.98
CA GLY A 72 -12.52 -17.54 15.22
C GLY A 72 -13.18 -16.26 15.73
N ASP A 73 -12.85 -15.89 16.97
CA ASP A 73 -13.27 -14.67 17.66
C ASP A 73 -12.41 -13.44 17.31
N ALA A 74 -11.24 -13.62 16.69
CA ALA A 74 -10.34 -12.53 16.35
C ALA A 74 -10.57 -12.00 14.93
N THR A 75 -10.68 -10.68 14.82
CA THR A 75 -10.72 -9.95 13.55
C THR A 75 -9.47 -9.09 13.41
N ILE A 76 -8.70 -9.32 12.34
CA ILE A 76 -7.51 -8.55 11.99
C ILE A 76 -7.84 -7.69 10.77
N VAL A 77 -7.71 -6.38 10.92
CA VAL A 77 -7.92 -5.41 9.84
C VAL A 77 -6.61 -4.70 9.54
N VAL A 78 -6.21 -4.75 8.27
CA VAL A 78 -5.00 -4.09 7.78
C VAL A 78 -5.38 -2.83 7.02
N TYR A 79 -4.77 -1.72 7.40
CA TYR A 79 -4.89 -0.43 6.75
C TYR A 79 -3.54 0.00 6.16
N GLN A 80 -3.57 0.71 5.05
CA GLN A 80 -2.44 1.51 4.57
C GLN A 80 -2.73 2.97 4.91
N THR A 81 -1.78 3.66 5.51
CA THR A 81 -1.86 5.08 5.85
C THR A 81 -1.35 5.95 4.70
N ARG A 82 -1.65 7.26 4.74
CA ARG A 82 -1.18 8.21 3.71
C ARG A 82 0.35 8.34 3.66
N GLY A 83 1.04 8.07 4.78
CA GLY A 83 2.51 8.10 4.86
C GLY A 83 3.18 6.79 4.45
N ASP A 84 2.48 5.91 3.73
CA ASP A 84 2.95 4.57 3.32
C ASP A 84 3.28 3.59 4.47
N ASN A 85 2.94 3.94 5.72
CA ASN A 85 2.92 2.99 6.83
C ASN A 85 1.67 2.11 6.77
N PHE A 86 1.71 0.96 7.44
CA PHE A 86 0.60 0.05 7.61
C PHE A 86 0.15 -0.01 9.06
N ILE A 87 -1.15 -0.15 9.28
CA ILE A 87 -1.72 -0.35 10.60
C ILE A 87 -2.40 -1.71 10.62
N VAL A 88 -1.98 -2.57 11.53
CA VAL A 88 -2.59 -3.86 11.81
C VAL A 88 -3.40 -3.70 13.10
N HIS A 89 -4.72 -3.74 12.97
CA HIS A 89 -5.64 -3.70 14.10
C HIS A 89 -6.18 -5.10 14.32
N GLN A 90 -5.95 -5.67 15.49
CA GLN A 90 -6.52 -6.93 15.94
C GLN A 90 -7.55 -6.64 17.02
N SER A 91 -8.77 -7.13 16.83
CA SER A 91 -9.86 -7.02 17.81
C SER A 91 -10.42 -8.42 18.04
N SER A 92 -10.45 -8.85 19.30
CA SER A 92 -11.15 -10.04 19.78
C SER A 92 -11.94 -9.70 21.04
N GLU A 93 -12.76 -10.63 21.53
CA GLU A 93 -13.52 -10.42 22.78
C GLU A 93 -12.60 -10.18 24.00
N ALA A 94 -11.37 -10.70 23.95
CA ALA A 94 -10.41 -10.61 25.05
C ALA A 94 -9.48 -9.38 24.94
N GLU A 95 -9.19 -8.90 23.73
CA GLU A 95 -8.11 -7.93 23.54
C GLU A 95 -8.22 -7.11 22.25
N GLU A 96 -7.89 -5.82 22.35
CA GLU A 96 -7.70 -4.95 21.19
C GLU A 96 -6.26 -4.44 21.11
N LYS A 97 -5.58 -4.81 20.02
CA LYS A 97 -4.18 -4.48 19.74
C LYS A 97 -4.04 -3.72 18.44
N VAL A 98 -3.19 -2.71 18.45
CA VAL A 98 -2.81 -1.94 17.26
C VAL A 98 -1.30 -2.00 17.10
N LYS A 99 -0.83 -2.41 15.91
CA LYS A 99 0.59 -2.37 15.53
C LYS A 99 0.76 -1.49 14.29
N VAL A 100 1.75 -0.60 14.35
CA VAL A 100 2.17 0.20 13.20
C VAL A 100 3.39 -0.45 12.58
N CYS A 101 3.35 -0.68 11.26
CA CYS A 101 4.43 -1.24 10.48
C CYS A 101 4.91 -0.21 9.46
N HIS A 102 6.22 0.00 9.36
CA HIS A 102 6.81 1.02 8.49
C HIS A 102 7.26 0.45 7.14
N SER A 103 7.12 -0.87 6.97
CA SER A 103 7.51 -1.58 5.76
C SER A 103 6.57 -2.74 5.46
N ILE A 104 6.58 -3.19 4.20
CA ILE A 104 5.84 -4.40 3.79
C ILE A 104 6.38 -5.65 4.50
N VAL A 105 7.69 -5.68 4.81
CA VAL A 105 8.32 -6.80 5.52
C VAL A 105 7.73 -6.91 6.93
N GLU A 106 7.75 -5.81 7.70
CA GLU A 106 7.14 -5.77 9.04
C GLU A 106 5.65 -6.14 9.01
N LEU A 107 4.91 -5.70 7.98
CA LEU A 107 3.49 -6.04 7.82
C LEU A 107 3.31 -7.55 7.61
N VAL A 108 4.11 -8.15 6.73
CA VAL A 108 4.01 -9.58 6.42
C VAL A 108 4.37 -10.42 7.63
N GLU A 109 5.41 -10.05 8.38
CA GLU A 109 5.78 -10.71 9.63
C GLU A 109 4.65 -10.61 10.66
N ALA A 110 4.15 -9.39 10.90
CA ALA A 110 3.06 -9.16 11.85
C ALA A 110 1.80 -9.98 11.52
N VAL A 111 1.43 -10.10 10.25
CA VAL A 111 0.25 -10.89 9.87
C VAL A 111 0.53 -12.39 9.82
N SER A 112 1.76 -12.80 9.50
CA SER A 112 2.13 -14.22 9.57
C SER A 112 2.02 -14.73 11.00
N ASP A 113 2.52 -13.97 11.96
CA ASP A 113 2.46 -14.30 13.38
C ASP A 113 1.02 -14.40 13.89
N LEU A 114 0.12 -13.52 13.40
CA LEU A 114 -1.26 -13.45 13.86
C LEU A 114 -2.22 -14.42 13.14
N ALA A 115 -2.06 -14.57 11.83
CA ALA A 115 -3.05 -15.22 10.97
C ALA A 115 -2.48 -16.30 10.03
N GLY A 116 -1.16 -16.38 9.86
CA GLY A 116 -0.52 -17.28 8.88
C GLY A 116 -0.85 -16.94 7.41
N ASP A 117 -1.48 -15.79 7.11
CA ASP A 117 -1.95 -15.41 5.77
C ASP A 117 -1.06 -14.36 5.07
N ALA A 118 0.26 -14.60 5.06
CA ALA A 118 1.23 -13.76 4.37
C ALA A 118 0.89 -13.58 2.88
N GLN A 119 0.59 -14.69 2.20
CA GLN A 119 0.33 -14.69 0.76
C GLN A 119 -0.95 -13.94 0.39
N GLY A 120 -1.98 -14.02 1.23
CA GLY A 120 -3.24 -13.31 1.01
C GLY A 120 -3.10 -11.80 1.10
N ILE A 121 -2.21 -11.29 1.96
CA ILE A 121 -1.89 -9.86 2.03
C ILE A 121 -1.11 -9.40 0.80
N VAL A 122 -0.07 -10.14 0.41
CA VAL A 122 0.71 -9.79 -0.79
C VAL A 122 -0.18 -9.77 -2.04
N LYS A 123 -1.13 -10.71 -2.14
CA LYS A 123 -2.14 -10.70 -3.22
C LYS A 123 -3.09 -9.51 -3.13
N ALA A 124 -3.57 -9.14 -1.94
CA ALA A 124 -4.44 -7.96 -1.77
C ALA A 124 -3.72 -6.67 -2.18
N LEU A 125 -2.45 -6.51 -1.79
CA LEU A 125 -1.62 -5.37 -2.20
C LEU A 125 -1.31 -5.36 -3.71
N ARG A 126 -1.33 -6.52 -4.38
CA ARG A 126 -1.06 -6.65 -5.83
C ARG A 126 -2.30 -6.54 -6.70
N LYS A 127 -3.48 -6.99 -6.24
CA LYS A 127 -4.74 -6.93 -6.99
C LYS A 127 -5.25 -5.51 -7.23
N GLU A 128 -4.69 -4.52 -6.51
CA GLU A 128 -5.00 -3.09 -6.69
C GLU A 128 -3.98 -2.33 -7.56
N LYS A 129 -3.29 -3.02 -8.47
CA LYS A 129 -2.44 -2.40 -9.50
C LYS A 129 -3.13 -2.29 -10.84
#